data_AF-A0A8S3ZZY5-F1
#
_entry.id   AF-A0A8S3ZZY5-F1
#
_cell.length_a   1.000
_cell.length_b   1.000
_cell.length_c   1.000
_cell.angle_alpha   90.00
_cell.angle_beta   90.00
_cell.angle_gamma   90.00
#
_symmetry.space_group_name_H-M   'P 1'
#
loop_
_entity.id
_entity.type
_entity.pdbx_description
1 polymer ?
#
loop_
_entity_poly.entity_id
_entity_poly.type
_entity_poly.pdbx_seq_one_letter_code
_entity_poly.pdbx_strand_id
1 'polypeptide(L)'
;MHSCTWHSQNTHSCTWRSQNTHSCTWRSQNTHGFTWRSQNTNSCTWHSQNTHGCTWHSQNTHSCTWHSQNTHSCTWRSQNTHGFTWRSQNTHSCTWHSQNTHGFTWRSQNTHSCTWHSQNTHGCTWHSQNTHSCTWRSQNTHSCTWHSQNPHGCTWRSQNTHSCTWHSQNTHSCTWRSQNTHGCTWHSQNTHGCTWHSQNTHGCTWHSQNTHSCTWH
;
A
#
# COMPACT_ATOMS: atom_id res chain seq x y z
N MET A 1 6.34 -24.53 -19.79
CA MET A 1 6.44 -23.60 -18.65
C MET A 1 7.43 -22.52 -19.03
N HIS A 2 7.02 -21.25 -19.09
CA HIS A 2 7.91 -20.15 -19.46
C HIS A 2 8.27 -19.36 -18.20
N SER A 3 9.53 -19.52 -17.78
CA SER A 3 10.17 -18.72 -16.75
C SER A 3 11.11 -17.74 -17.41
N CYS A 4 11.02 -16.46 -17.07
CA CYS A 4 11.86 -15.43 -17.65
C CYS A 4 12.62 -14.69 -16.55
N THR A 5 13.92 -14.48 -16.78
CA THR A 5 14.74 -13.65 -15.90
C THR A 5 15.36 -12.53 -16.72
N TRP A 6 15.17 -11.30 -16.26
CA TRP A 6 15.64 -10.10 -16.96
C TRP A 6 16.55 -9.29 -16.05
N HIS A 7 17.66 -8.84 -16.60
CA HIS A 7 18.62 -8.01 -15.91
C HIS A 7 18.85 -6.75 -16.74
N SER A 8 18.73 -5.59 -16.11
CA SER A 8 18.91 -4.32 -16.79
C SER A 8 19.67 -3.33 -15.93
N GLN A 9 20.57 -2.57 -16.55
CA GLN A 9 21.33 -1.51 -15.91
C GLN A 9 21.19 -0.24 -16.74
N ASN A 10 21.03 0.90 -16.08
CA ASN A 10 21.00 2.23 -16.69
C ASN A 10 19.97 2.35 -17.83
N THR A 11 18.76 1.84 -17.62
CA THR A 11 17.71 1.88 -18.64
C THR A 11 16.93 3.17 -18.59
N HIS A 12 16.64 3.71 -19.77
CA HIS A 12 15.85 4.92 -19.96
C HIS A 12 14.65 4.60 -20.86
N SER A 13 13.45 5.03 -20.47
CA SER A 13 12.27 5.07 -21.36
C SER A 13 11.87 3.71 -21.97
N CYS A 14 11.91 2.62 -21.19
CA CYS A 14 11.62 1.28 -21.68
C CYS A 14 10.19 0.82 -21.38
N THR A 15 9.62 0.00 -22.26
CA THR A 15 8.33 -0.68 -22.04
C THR A 15 8.52 -2.18 -22.12
N TRP A 16 8.16 -2.87 -21.05
CA TRP A 16 8.26 -4.32 -20.94
C TRP A 16 6.87 -4.95 -20.91
N ARG A 17 6.71 -6.08 -21.61
CA ARG A 17 5.45 -6.82 -21.68
C ARG A 17 5.68 -8.30 -21.42
N SER A 18 4.79 -8.89 -20.63
CA SER A 18 4.76 -10.33 -20.37
C SER A 18 3.32 -10.84 -20.45
N GLN A 19 3.11 -12.00 -21.06
CA GLN A 19 1.79 -12.61 -21.20
C GLN A 19 1.89 -14.11 -20.96
N ASN A 20 0.94 -14.68 -20.22
CA ASN A 20 0.83 -16.12 -19.98
C ASN A 20 2.15 -16.72 -19.44
N THR A 21 2.67 -16.10 -18.38
CA THR A 21 3.96 -16.45 -17.79
C THR A 21 3.78 -17.18 -16.47
N HIS A 22 4.58 -18.22 -16.25
CA HIS A 22 4.53 -18.95 -14.97
C HIS A 22 5.34 -18.20 -13.90
N SER A 23 6.55 -17.76 -14.25
CA SER A 23 7.36 -16.94 -13.36
C SER A 23 8.19 -15.91 -14.10
N CYS A 24 8.26 -14.70 -13.57
CA CYS A 24 9.10 -13.63 -14.11
C CYS A 24 9.88 -12.96 -12.98
N THR A 25 11.20 -12.94 -13.09
CA THR A 25 12.07 -12.21 -12.18
C THR A 25 12.79 -11.09 -12.91
N TRP A 26 12.76 -9.89 -12.35
CA TRP A 26 13.45 -8.74 -12.89
C TRP A 26 14.38 -8.15 -11.85
N ARG A 27 15.57 -7.80 -12.33
CA ARG A 27 16.59 -7.11 -11.55
C ARG A 27 17.03 -5.89 -12.31
N SER A 28 16.87 -4.73 -11.70
CA SER A 28 17.22 -3.48 -12.36
C SER A 28 18.04 -2.56 -11.46
N GLN A 29 18.99 -1.85 -12.06
CA GLN A 29 19.74 -0.79 -11.41
C GLN A 29 19.63 0.49 -12.22
N ASN A 30 19.35 1.60 -11.55
CA ASN A 30 19.24 2.95 -12.14
C ASN A 30 18.27 2.97 -13.33
N THR A 31 16.98 2.84 -13.04
CA THR A 31 15.94 2.84 -14.06
C THR A 31 15.23 4.19 -14.09
N HIS A 32 15.20 4.83 -15.25
CA HIS A 32 14.52 6.10 -15.46
C HIS A 32 13.37 5.92 -16.47
N GLY A 33 12.14 6.16 -16.03
CA GLY A 33 10.96 6.18 -16.89
C GLY A 33 10.67 4.84 -17.54
N PHE A 34 10.05 3.89 -16.85
CA PHE A 34 9.65 2.64 -17.50
C PHE A 34 8.18 2.27 -17.26
N THR A 35 7.60 1.54 -18.21
CA THR A 35 6.27 0.97 -18.07
C THR A 35 6.34 -0.55 -18.17
N TRP A 36 5.73 -1.25 -17.22
CA TRP A 36 5.60 -2.69 -17.27
C TRP A 36 4.14 -3.11 -17.38
N ARG A 37 3.88 -4.09 -18.23
CA ARG A 37 2.56 -4.70 -18.42
C ARG A 37 2.63 -6.21 -18.30
N SER A 38 1.79 -6.79 -17.46
CA SER A 38 1.56 -8.23 -17.42
C SER A 38 0.10 -8.61 -17.53
N GLN A 39 -0.12 -9.79 -18.10
CA GLN A 39 -1.41 -10.46 -18.11
C GLN A 39 -1.19 -11.95 -17.86
N ASN A 40 -2.02 -12.52 -16.98
CA ASN A 40 -2.01 -13.93 -16.64
C ASN A 40 -0.62 -14.38 -16.18
N THR A 41 -0.17 -13.82 -15.07
CA THR A 41 1.14 -14.12 -14.48
C THR A 41 0.95 -14.83 -13.15
N ASN A 42 1.50 -16.04 -13.04
CA ASN A 42 1.36 -16.80 -11.80
C ASN A 42 2.27 -16.24 -10.70
N SER A 43 3.49 -15.85 -11.05
CA SER A 43 4.41 -15.18 -10.13
C SER A 43 5.27 -14.12 -10.81
N CYS A 44 5.40 -12.96 -10.18
CA CYS A 44 6.41 -11.98 -10.56
C CYS A 44 7.19 -11.45 -9.36
N THR A 45 8.50 -11.26 -9.55
CA THR A 45 9.37 -10.68 -8.54
C THR A 45 10.20 -9.59 -9.18
N TRP A 46 10.24 -8.42 -8.53
CA TRP A 46 11.03 -7.29 -8.94
C TRP A 46 12.00 -6.89 -7.84
N HIS A 47 13.26 -6.72 -8.23
CA HIS A 47 14.29 -6.13 -7.41
C HIS A 47 14.82 -4.91 -8.15
N SER A 48 14.72 -3.73 -7.53
CA SER A 48 15.30 -2.52 -8.07
C SER A 48 16.20 -1.77 -7.09
N GLN A 49 17.24 -1.16 -7.64
CA GLN A 49 18.03 -0.13 -6.96
C GLN A 49 17.89 1.15 -7.77
N ASN A 50 17.38 2.20 -7.14
CA ASN A 50 17.10 3.51 -7.74
C ASN A 50 16.14 3.44 -8.95
N THR A 51 14.86 3.62 -8.67
CA THR A 51 13.82 3.74 -9.70
C THR A 51 13.26 5.16 -9.71
N HIS A 52 13.36 5.83 -10.85
CA HIS A 52 12.78 7.15 -11.09
C HIS A 52 11.70 7.06 -12.16
N GLY A 53 10.43 7.23 -11.78
CA GLY A 53 9.31 7.18 -12.71
C GLY A 53 9.06 5.76 -13.22
N CYS A 54 8.14 5.04 -12.59
CA CYS A 54 7.69 3.75 -13.11
C CYS A 54 6.17 3.58 -13.05
N THR A 55 5.64 2.89 -14.06
CA THR A 55 4.22 2.56 -14.16
C THR A 55 4.06 1.06 -14.32
N TRP A 56 3.26 0.46 -13.45
CA TRP A 56 2.99 -0.96 -13.40
C TRP A 56 1.54 -1.23 -13.71
N HIS A 57 1.29 -2.09 -14.70
CA HIS A 57 -0.03 -2.61 -15.01
C HIS A 57 -0.02 -4.13 -14.94
N SER A 58 -0.89 -4.70 -14.12
CA SER A 58 -1.07 -6.15 -14.04
C SER A 58 -2.54 -6.54 -14.08
N GLN A 59 -2.82 -7.66 -14.74
CA GLN A 59 -4.13 -8.29 -14.76
C GLN A 59 -3.97 -9.78 -14.49
N ASN A 60 -4.81 -10.31 -13.60
CA ASN A 60 -4.81 -11.73 -13.22
C ASN A 60 -3.41 -12.18 -12.75
N THR A 61 -2.99 -11.66 -11.61
CA THR A 61 -1.69 -11.98 -11.01
C THR A 61 -1.90 -12.80 -9.74
N HIS A 62 -1.33 -14.00 -9.69
CA HIS A 62 -1.51 -14.86 -8.51
C HIS A 62 -0.52 -14.57 -7.38
N SER A 63 0.66 -14.04 -7.70
CA SER A 63 1.60 -13.57 -6.70
C SER A 63 2.55 -12.54 -7.29
N CYS A 64 2.83 -11.48 -6.54
CA CYS A 64 3.70 -10.40 -6.99
C CYS A 64 4.47 -9.81 -5.82
N THR A 65 5.78 -9.70 -5.99
CA THR A 65 6.67 -9.15 -4.96
C THR A 65 7.54 -8.05 -5.55
N TRP A 66 7.56 -6.90 -4.89
CA TRP A 66 8.43 -5.78 -5.22
C TRP A 66 9.36 -5.46 -4.06
N HIS A 67 10.64 -5.39 -4.38
CA HIS A 67 11.69 -4.95 -3.49
C HIS A 67 12.45 -3.79 -4.13
N SER A 68 12.50 -2.65 -3.43
CA SER A 68 13.29 -1.49 -3.84
C SER A 68 14.08 -0.89 -2.69
N GLN A 69 15.26 -0.36 -3.00
CA GLN A 69 15.97 0.52 -2.07
C GLN A 69 15.39 1.95 -2.14
N ASN A 70 15.39 2.56 -3.32
CA ASN A 70 14.93 3.92 -3.53
C ASN A 70 13.94 3.98 -4.69
N THR A 71 12.74 4.48 -4.43
CA THR A 71 11.72 4.72 -5.46
C THR A 71 11.26 6.17 -5.43
N HIS A 72 11.51 6.85 -6.54
CA HIS A 72 11.03 8.19 -6.82
C HIS A 72 9.91 8.11 -7.85
N SER A 73 8.66 8.30 -7.41
CA SER A 73 7.46 8.29 -8.24
C SER A 73 7.17 6.95 -8.92
N CYS A 74 6.25 6.18 -8.33
CA CYS A 74 5.73 4.96 -8.92
C CYS A 74 4.20 4.91 -8.93
N THR A 75 3.63 4.38 -10.00
CA THR A 75 2.19 4.13 -10.10
C THR A 75 1.95 2.66 -10.36
N TRP A 76 1.07 2.05 -9.57
CA TRP A 76 0.66 0.67 -9.71
C TRP A 76 -0.82 0.57 -9.97
N ARG A 77 -1.18 -0.20 -10.99
CA ARG A 77 -2.56 -0.51 -11.34
C ARG A 77 -2.69 -2.01 -11.51
N SER A 78 -3.55 -2.61 -10.71
CA SER A 78 -3.77 -4.06 -10.75
C SER A 78 -5.25 -4.42 -10.73
N GLN A 79 -5.58 -5.53 -11.39
CA GLN A 79 -6.90 -6.13 -11.36
C GLN A 79 -6.75 -7.63 -11.10
N ASN A 80 -7.54 -8.16 -10.16
CA ASN A 80 -7.53 -9.56 -9.75
C ASN A 80 -6.12 -10.00 -9.32
N THR A 81 -5.70 -9.48 -8.17
CA THR A 81 -4.40 -9.81 -7.58
C THR A 81 -4.59 -10.69 -6.36
N HIS A 82 -4.01 -11.89 -6.40
CA HIS A 82 -3.77 -12.69 -5.21
C HIS A 82 -2.33 -12.43 -4.78
N GLY A 83 -2.09 -12.21 -3.49
CA GLY A 83 -0.75 -12.07 -2.91
C GLY A 83 0.12 -10.97 -3.54
N PHE A 84 -0.03 -9.73 -3.09
CA PHE A 84 0.90 -8.65 -3.41
C PHE A 84 1.78 -8.29 -2.21
N THR A 85 3.10 -8.18 -2.40
CA THR A 85 4.03 -7.68 -1.38
C THR A 85 4.89 -6.55 -1.92
N TRP A 86 4.88 -5.40 -1.27
CA TRP A 86 5.83 -4.30 -1.51
C TRP A 86 6.72 -4.08 -0.30
N ARG A 87 8.02 -3.99 -0.55
CA ARG A 87 9.02 -3.55 0.43
C ARG A 87 9.91 -2.48 -0.17
N SER A 88 10.01 -1.35 0.52
CA SER A 88 10.92 -0.26 0.16
C SER A 88 11.69 0.26 1.36
N GLN A 89 12.93 0.71 1.16
CA GLN A 89 13.61 1.52 2.17
C GLN A 89 13.12 2.96 2.10
N ASN A 90 13.24 3.60 0.93
CA ASN A 90 12.81 4.98 0.71
C ASN A 90 11.84 5.09 -0.46
N THR A 91 10.67 5.66 -0.20
CA THR A 91 9.67 5.98 -1.23
C THR A 91 9.33 7.46 -1.17
N HIS A 92 9.62 8.21 -2.23
CA HIS A 92 9.26 9.62 -2.27
C HIS A 92 7.79 9.82 -2.62
N SER A 93 7.31 9.11 -3.64
CA SER A 93 5.92 9.14 -4.06
C SER A 93 5.51 7.80 -4.65
N CYS A 94 4.38 7.27 -4.19
CA CYS A 94 3.77 6.09 -4.76
C CYS A 94 2.24 6.18 -4.78
N THR A 95 1.65 5.66 -5.85
CA THR A 95 0.19 5.58 -6.01
C THR A 95 -0.22 4.16 -6.38
N TRP A 96 -1.16 3.61 -5.64
CA TRP A 96 -1.70 2.26 -5.83
C TRP A 96 -3.17 2.33 -6.20
N HIS A 97 -3.52 1.66 -7.28
CA HIS A 97 -4.90 1.39 -7.67
C HIS A 97 -5.08 -0.10 -7.82
N SER A 98 -6.03 -0.68 -7.09
CA SER A 98 -6.32 -2.10 -7.19
C SER A 98 -7.81 -2.39 -7.18
N GLN A 99 -8.22 -3.42 -7.91
CA GLN A 99 -9.56 -3.99 -7.88
C GLN A 99 -9.43 -5.49 -7.63
N ASN A 100 -10.19 -6.00 -6.66
CA ASN A 100 -10.19 -7.41 -6.24
C ASN A 100 -8.79 -7.87 -5.82
N THR A 101 -8.41 -7.49 -4.60
CA THR A 101 -7.12 -7.85 -4.01
C THR A 101 -7.31 -8.84 -2.87
N HIS A 102 -6.70 -10.01 -2.97
CA HIS A 102 -6.66 -11.01 -1.90
C HIS A 102 -5.24 -11.13 -1.37
N GLY A 103 -5.00 -10.59 -0.18
CA GLY A 103 -3.67 -10.59 0.43
C GLY A 103 -2.79 -9.50 -0.16
N PHE A 104 -2.60 -8.43 0.61
CA PHE A 104 -1.64 -7.39 0.30
C PHE A 104 -0.75 -7.11 1.52
N THR A 105 0.55 -6.91 1.30
CA THR A 105 1.49 -6.42 2.33
C THR A 105 2.31 -5.25 1.82
N TRP A 106 2.31 -4.14 2.56
CA TRP A 106 3.21 -3.00 2.35
C TRP A 106 4.13 -2.83 3.54
N ARG A 107 5.42 -2.68 3.27
CA ARG A 107 6.44 -2.35 4.26
C ARG A 107 7.33 -1.24 3.71
N SER A 108 7.44 -0.14 4.45
CA SER A 108 8.35 0.94 4.09
C SER A 108 9.03 1.54 5.32
N GLN A 109 10.32 1.86 5.23
CA GLN A 109 10.99 2.58 6.31
C GLN A 109 10.63 4.06 6.25
N ASN A 110 10.92 4.73 5.12
CA ASN A 110 10.65 6.14 4.92
C ASN A 110 9.72 6.34 3.72
N THR A 111 8.61 7.04 3.93
CA THR A 111 7.66 7.39 2.87
C THR A 111 7.31 8.86 2.95
N HIS A 112 7.66 9.64 1.92
CA HIS A 112 7.27 11.04 1.89
C HIS A 112 5.79 11.20 1.50
N SER A 113 5.36 10.52 0.45
CA SER A 113 3.94 10.45 0.07
C SER A 113 3.55 9.08 -0.44
N CYS A 114 2.39 8.59 0.01
CA CYS A 114 1.75 7.42 -0.57
C CYS A 114 0.25 7.59 -0.67
N THR A 115 -0.32 7.12 -1.79
CA THR A 115 -1.76 7.07 -2.00
C THR A 115 -2.16 5.66 -2.38
N TRP A 116 -3.23 5.18 -1.76
CA TRP A 116 -3.82 3.89 -2.06
C TRP A 116 -5.31 4.04 -2.32
N HIS A 117 -5.75 3.45 -3.42
CA HIS A 117 -7.13 3.23 -3.78
C HIS A 117 -7.40 1.74 -4.03
N SER A 118 -8.32 1.14 -3.29
CA SER A 118 -8.79 -0.22 -3.58
C SER A 118 -10.30 -0.38 -3.56
N GLN A 119 -10.77 -1.35 -4.34
CA GLN A 119 -12.13 -1.88 -4.28
C GLN A 119 -12.03 -3.38 -4.06
N ASN A 120 -12.79 -3.91 -3.09
CA ASN A 120 -12.81 -5.31 -2.68
C ASN A 120 -11.42 -5.80 -2.26
N THR A 121 -11.06 -5.56 -1.01
CA THR A 121 -9.80 -6.03 -0.43
C THR A 121 -10.08 -7.07 0.65
N HIS A 122 -9.49 -8.25 0.51
CA HIS A 122 -9.51 -9.30 1.52
C HIS A 122 -8.10 -9.50 2.07
N GLY A 123 -7.86 -9.05 3.29
CA GLY A 123 -6.56 -9.14 3.95
C GLY A 123 -5.57 -8.12 3.40
N CYS A 124 -5.31 -7.06 4.15
CA CYS A 124 -4.19 -6.17 3.88
C CYS A 124 -3.41 -5.83 5.15
N THR A 125 -2.09 -5.72 5.00
CA THR A 125 -1.18 -5.36 6.08
C THR A 125 -0.30 -4.21 5.63
N TRP A 126 -0.20 -3.18 6.46
CA TRP A 126 0.63 -2.01 6.19
C TRP A 126 1.53 -1.73 7.39
N HIS A 127 2.84 -1.67 7.15
CA HIS A 127 3.83 -1.27 8.15
C HIS A 127 4.67 -0.10 7.62
N SER A 128 4.77 0.96 8.42
CA SER A 128 5.71 2.05 8.18
C SER A 128 6.38 2.58 9.44
N GLN A 129 7.58 3.18 9.28
CA GLN A 129 8.36 3.74 10.39
C GLN A 129 8.46 5.27 10.39
N ASN A 130 8.42 5.91 9.22
CA ASN A 130 8.30 7.35 9.07
C ASN A 130 7.47 7.63 7.82
N THR A 131 6.31 8.27 7.99
CA THR A 131 5.44 8.62 6.86
C THR A 131 5.04 10.07 6.95
N HIS A 132 5.38 10.88 5.94
CA HIS A 132 5.07 12.31 5.97
C HIS A 132 3.65 12.63 5.46
N SER A 133 3.15 11.84 4.52
CA SER A 133 1.76 11.91 4.08
C SER A 133 1.29 10.55 3.58
N CYS A 134 0.10 10.15 4.00
CA CYS A 134 -0.52 8.92 3.52
C CYS A 134 -2.01 9.11 3.27
N THR A 135 -2.50 8.63 2.13
CA THR A 135 -3.94 8.57 1.87
C THR A 135 -4.34 7.14 1.54
N TRP A 136 -5.24 6.56 2.32
CA TRP A 136 -5.90 5.30 1.98
C TRP A 136 -7.38 5.53 1.73
N ARG A 137 -7.86 5.03 0.60
CA ARG A 137 -9.28 4.94 0.29
C ARG A 137 -9.63 3.53 -0.13
N SER A 138 -10.61 2.95 0.52
CA SER A 138 -11.09 1.62 0.18
C SER A 138 -12.61 1.53 0.19
N GLN A 139 -13.11 0.58 -0.59
CA GLN A 139 -14.49 0.13 -0.55
C GLN A 139 -14.49 -1.39 -0.38
N ASN A 140 -15.28 -1.90 0.57
CA ASN A 140 -15.37 -3.31 0.93
C ASN A 140 -14.01 -3.88 1.34
N THR A 141 -13.62 -3.63 2.59
CA THR A 141 -12.41 -4.21 3.17
C THR A 141 -12.77 -5.26 4.19
N HIS A 142 -12.34 -6.50 3.96
CA HIS A 142 -12.41 -7.58 4.91
C HIS A 142 -11.01 -7.85 5.46
N SER A 143 -10.81 -7.54 6.73
CA SER A 143 -9.56 -7.67 7.46
C SER A 143 -8.44 -6.75 6.98
N CYS A 144 -8.06 -5.80 7.83
CA CYS A 144 -6.93 -4.94 7.57
C CYS A 144 -6.12 -4.64 8.83
N THR A 145 -4.81 -4.60 8.71
CA THR A 145 -3.91 -4.28 9.81
C THR A 145 -2.97 -3.17 9.38
N TRP A 146 -2.88 -2.14 10.20
CA TRP A 146 -1.98 -1.03 9.96
C TRP A 146 -1.18 -0.70 11.19
N HIS A 147 0.11 -0.55 10.97
CA HIS A 147 1.06 -0.22 11.99
C HIS A 147 1.98 0.88 11.48
N SER A 148 1.96 2.03 12.14
CA SER A 148 2.82 3.16 11.79
C SER A 148 3.57 3.69 13.00
N GLN A 149 4.84 3.99 12.82
CA GLN A 149 5.56 4.89 13.72
C GLN A 149 5.74 6.24 13.01
N ASN A 150 5.64 7.33 13.78
CA ASN A 150 5.83 8.70 13.33
C ASN A 150 5.07 9.08 12.02
N PRO A 151 3.74 8.84 11.91
CA PRO A 151 2.97 9.36 10.79
C PRO A 151 2.67 10.85 10.97
N HIS A 152 2.93 11.62 9.93
CA HIS A 152 2.44 12.98 9.73
C HIS A 152 1.40 12.93 8.61
N GLY A 153 0.31 13.70 8.73
CA GLY A 153 -0.64 13.92 7.64
C GLY A 153 -1.24 12.64 7.03
N CYS A 154 -1.87 11.80 7.83
CA CYS A 154 -2.49 10.57 7.33
C CYS A 154 -4.02 10.69 7.23
N THR A 155 -4.56 10.33 6.06
CA THR A 155 -6.01 10.31 5.79
C THR A 155 -6.46 8.92 5.42
N TRP A 156 -7.48 8.43 6.10
CA TRP A 156 -8.09 7.14 5.84
C TRP A 156 -9.59 7.30 5.61
N ARG A 157 -10.05 6.75 4.49
CA ARG A 157 -11.46 6.76 4.11
C ARG A 157 -11.88 5.35 3.73
N SER A 158 -12.91 4.82 4.38
CA SER A 158 -13.42 3.49 4.04
C SER A 158 -14.93 3.42 4.08
N GLN A 159 -15.46 2.52 3.25
CA GLN A 159 -16.87 2.12 3.26
C GLN A 159 -16.92 0.61 3.35
N ASN A 160 -17.76 0.09 4.24
CA ASN A 160 -17.93 -1.34 4.52
C ASN A 160 -16.62 -2.00 4.94
N THR A 161 -16.27 -1.83 6.20
CA THR A 161 -15.03 -2.35 6.78
C THR A 161 -15.34 -3.39 7.85
N HIS A 162 -14.72 -4.57 7.76
CA HIS A 162 -14.86 -5.64 8.74
C HIS A 162 -13.51 -6.04 9.31
N SER A 163 -13.40 -6.15 10.63
CA SER A 163 -12.24 -6.71 11.36
C SER A 163 -10.91 -6.01 11.06
N CYS A 164 -10.81 -4.70 11.35
CA CYS A 164 -9.57 -3.96 11.12
C CYS A 164 -8.87 -3.52 12.42
N THR A 165 -7.54 -3.52 12.39
CA THR A 165 -6.70 -3.13 13.52
C THR A 165 -5.73 -2.03 13.13
N TRP A 166 -5.66 -1.01 13.97
CA TRP A 166 -4.86 0.18 13.76
C TRP A 166 -3.96 0.43 14.95
N HIS A 167 -2.66 0.52 14.70
CA HIS A 167 -1.67 0.83 15.71
C HIS A 167 -0.81 2.00 15.25
N SER A 168 -0.81 3.10 16.00
CA SER A 168 0.09 4.22 15.75
C SER A 168 0.83 4.70 16.98
N GLN A 169 2.04 5.18 16.74
CA GLN A 169 2.87 5.87 17.74
C GLN A 169 3.35 7.20 17.16
N ASN A 170 3.28 8.26 17.96
CA ASN A 170 3.74 9.62 17.63
C ASN A 170 3.08 10.18 16.36
N THR A 171 1.75 10.27 16.37
CA THR A 171 0.98 10.77 15.23
C THR A 171 0.82 12.30 15.32
N HIS A 172 1.24 13.05 14.29
CA HIS A 172 1.15 14.52 14.30
C HIS A 172 -0.08 15.08 13.55
N SER A 173 -0.82 14.23 12.86
CA SER A 173 -2.15 14.54 12.32
C SER A 173 -2.73 13.30 11.64
N CYS A 174 -3.95 12.92 12.02
CA CYS A 174 -4.67 11.89 11.30
C CYS A 174 -6.16 12.22 11.14
N THR A 175 -6.71 11.87 9.98
CA THR A 175 -8.13 11.98 9.69
C THR A 175 -8.66 10.63 9.27
N TRP A 176 -9.73 10.21 9.91
CA TRP A 176 -10.34 8.92 9.70
C TRP A 176 -11.82 9.10 9.45
N ARG A 177 -12.27 8.57 8.32
CA ARG A 177 -13.67 8.57 7.94
C ARG A 177 -14.08 7.16 7.56
N SER A 178 -15.06 6.62 8.27
CA SER A 178 -15.59 5.29 7.96
C SER A 178 -17.12 5.30 7.93
N GLN A 179 -17.69 4.43 7.10
CA GLN A 179 -19.12 4.13 7.06
C GLN A 179 -19.29 2.61 7.06
N ASN A 180 -20.21 2.11 7.88
CA ASN A 180 -20.50 0.69 8.06
C ASN A 180 -19.24 -0.09 8.49
N THR A 181 -18.87 0.06 9.76
CA THR A 181 -17.65 -0.52 10.33
C THR A 181 -18.00 -1.56 11.39
N HIS A 182 -17.47 -2.77 11.26
CA HIS A 182 -17.73 -3.87 12.18
C HIS A 182 -16.43 -4.47 12.73
N GLY A 183 -16.30 -4.53 14.07
CA GLY A 183 -15.22 -5.28 14.71
C GLY A 183 -13.83 -4.65 14.58
N CYS A 184 -13.69 -3.32 14.67
CA CYS A 184 -12.41 -2.65 14.50
C CYS A 184 -11.75 -2.23 15.82
N THR A 185 -10.43 -2.32 15.89
CA THR A 185 -9.64 -1.93 17.07
C THR A 185 -8.64 -0.85 16.71
N TRP A 186 -8.53 0.14 17.57
CA TRP A 186 -7.67 1.29 17.37
C TRP A 186 -6.83 1.54 18.61
N HIS A 187 -5.53 1.59 18.41
CA HIS A 187 -4.55 1.87 19.44
C HIS A 187 -3.64 3.01 18.98
N SER A 188 -3.60 4.10 19.75
CA SER A 188 -2.70 5.21 19.49
C SER A 188 -1.94 5.67 20.73
N GLN A 189 -0.68 6.06 20.55
CA GLN A 189 0.15 6.69 21.58
C GLN A 189 0.73 7.99 21.04
N ASN A 190 0.69 9.05 21.85
CA ASN A 190 1.20 10.39 21.51
C ASN A 190 0.60 10.91 20.19
N THR A 191 -0.67 11.33 20.25
CA THR A 191 -1.38 11.88 19.08
C THR A 191 -1.59 13.37 19.25
N HIS A 192 -1.07 14.17 18.32
CA HIS A 192 -1.32 15.60 18.20
C HIS A 192 -2.21 15.84 16.99
N GLY A 193 -3.47 16.21 17.21
CA GLY A 193 -4.43 16.41 16.13
C GLY A 193 -5.00 15.11 15.57
N CYS A 194 -6.26 14.81 15.89
CA CYS A 194 -6.99 13.76 15.19
C CYS A 194 -8.46 14.08 14.94
N THR A 195 -8.96 13.64 13.80
CA THR A 195 -10.39 13.75 13.46
C THR A 195 -10.92 12.39 13.11
N TRP A 196 -11.94 11.95 13.83
CA TRP A 196 -12.64 10.71 13.62
C TRP A 196 -14.07 11.00 13.24
N HIS A 197 -14.52 10.41 12.14
CA HIS A 197 -15.90 10.46 11.70
C HIS A 197 -16.36 9.04 11.35
N SER A 198 -17.36 8.52 12.06
CA SER A 198 -17.88 7.18 11.80
C SER A 198 -19.40 7.16 11.77
N GLN A 199 -19.96 6.39 10.83
CA GLN A 199 -21.41 6.14 10.75
C GLN A 199 -21.63 4.62 10.71
N ASN A 200 -22.61 4.14 11.48
CA ASN A 200 -22.97 2.73 11.60
C ASN A 200 -21.77 1.86 12.02
N THR A 201 -21.32 2.05 13.25
CA THR A 201 -20.15 1.37 13.81
C THR A 201 -20.60 0.37 14.88
N HIS A 202 -20.17 -0.90 14.78
CA HIS A 202 -20.52 -1.95 15.75
C HIS A 202 -19.29 -2.74 16.19
N GLY A 203 -19.18 -2.99 17.50
CA GLY A 203 -18.11 -3.84 18.06
C GLY A 203 -16.70 -3.25 17.90
N CYS A 204 -16.58 -1.92 17.91
CA CYS A 204 -15.29 -1.25 17.77
C CYS A 204 -14.72 -0.81 19.12
N THR A 205 -13.40 -0.90 19.26
CA THR A 205 -12.66 -0.53 20.48
C THR A 205 -11.62 0.54 20.19
N TRP A 206 -11.48 1.48 21.12
CA TRP A 206 -10.56 2.61 21.02
C TRP A 206 -9.72 2.71 22.29
N HIS A 207 -8.41 2.78 22.11
CA HIS A 207 -7.46 3.02 23.18
C HIS A 207 -6.47 4.09 22.74
N SER A 208 -6.37 5.20 23.47
CA SER A 208 -5.42 6.26 23.21
C SER A 208 -4.70 6.72 24.47
N GLN A 209 -3.42 7.07 24.32
CA GLN A 209 -2.59 7.66 25.38
C GLN A 209 -1.96 8.96 24.88
N ASN A 210 -1.90 9.98 25.73
CA ASN A 210 -1.30 11.30 25.43
C ASN A 210 -1.84 11.91 24.13
N THR A 211 -3.12 12.28 24.17
CA THR A 211 -3.81 12.84 23.01
C THR A 211 -4.07 14.34 23.20
N HIS A 212 -3.57 15.15 22.27
CA HIS A 212 -3.81 16.59 22.22
C HIS A 212 -4.66 16.90 20.99
N SER A 213 -5.78 17.61 21.20
CA SER A 213 -6.75 18.04 20.18
C SER A 213 -7.31 16.92 19.28
N CYS A 214 -8.31 16.20 19.79
CA CYS A 214 -9.04 15.22 18.99
C CYS A 214 -10.55 15.46 18.96
N THR A 215 -11.13 15.31 17.78
CA THR A 215 -12.56 15.49 17.53
C THR A 215 -13.17 14.18 17.03
N TRP A 216 -14.32 13.82 17.60
CA TRP A 216 -15.08 12.62 17.28
C TRP A 216 -16.47 13.00 16.76
N HIS A 217 -16.87 12.41 15.64
CA HIS A 217 -18.15 12.62 14.94
C HIS A 217 -18.79 11.28 14.55
#